data_AF-A0A961S6U6-F1
#
_entry.id   AF-A0A961S6U6-F1
#
_cell.length_a   1.000
_cell.length_b   1.000
_cell.length_c   1.000
_cell.angle_alpha   90.00
_cell.angle_beta   90.00
_cell.angle_gamma   90.00
#
_symmetry.space_group_name_H-M   'P 1'
#
loop_
_entity.id
_entity.type
_entity.pdbx_description
1 polymer ?
#
loop_
_entity_poly.entity_id
_entity_poly.type
_entity_poly.pdbx_seq_one_letter_code
_entity_poly.pdbx_strand_id
1 'polypeptide(L)' 'MALSQGSKSSLPVILFLLIGFAAPLIAVVWFSFMPPRSFSFAGAPTLENYQTIFDGTNYISFLWSLVLAVIT' A
#
# COMPACT_ATOMS: atom_id res chain seq x y z
N MET A 1 -26.25 6.04 18.45
CA MET A 1 -26.11 7.50 18.25
C MET A 1 -26.16 7.76 16.74
N ALA A 2 -27.13 8.54 16.25
CA ALA A 2 -27.26 8.81 14.83
C ALA A 2 -26.18 9.82 14.37
N LEU A 3 -25.66 9.67 13.14
CA LEU A 3 -24.71 10.63 12.56
C LEU A 3 -25.32 12.03 12.50
N SER A 4 -24.51 13.05 12.79
CA SER A 4 -24.90 14.44 12.60
C SER A 4 -25.21 14.73 11.12
N GLN A 5 -26.00 15.77 10.85
CA GLN A 5 -26.30 16.15 9.48
C GLN A 5 -25.04 16.52 8.69
N GLY A 6 -24.09 17.25 9.32
CA GLY A 6 -22.81 17.59 8.70
C GLY A 6 -21.99 16.35 8.33
N SER A 7 -21.93 15.35 9.22
CA SER A 7 -21.23 14.09 8.94
C SER A 7 -21.84 13.33 7.76
N LYS A 8 -23.18 13.33 7.63
CA LYS A 8 -23.86 12.71 6.48
C LYS A 8 -23.56 13.48 5.19
N SER A 9 -23.61 14.80 5.25
CA SER A 9 -23.31 15.66 4.09
C SER A 9 -21.86 15.56 3.63
N SER A 10 -20.89 15.24 4.50
CA SER A 10 -19.50 15.04 4.11
C SER A 10 -19.21 13.65 3.52
N LEU A 11 -20.11 12.67 3.66
CA LEU A 11 -19.89 11.29 3.20
C LEU A 11 -19.48 11.19 1.72
N PRO A 12 -20.12 11.91 0.77
CA PRO A 12 -19.74 11.80 -0.63
C PRO A 12 -18.29 12.24 -0.88
N VAL A 13 -17.85 13.32 -0.24
CA VAL A 13 -16.48 13.82 -0.37
C VAL A 13 -15.49 12.86 0.29
N ILE A 14 -15.81 12.35 1.47
CA ILE A 14 -14.98 11.35 2.16
C ILE A 14 -14.82 10.10 1.29
N LEU A 15 -15.91 9.58 0.71
CA LEU A 15 -15.87 8.41 -0.16
C LEU A 15 -15.06 8.67 -1.43
N PHE A 16 -15.26 9.83 -2.06
CA PHE A 16 -14.49 10.22 -3.25
C PHE A 16 -12.99 10.24 -2.96
N LEU A 17 -12.59 10.88 -1.84
CA LEU A 17 -11.20 10.93 -1.42
C LEU A 17 -10.68 9.53 -1.07
N LEU A 18 -11.42 8.75 -0.28
CA LEU A 18 -11.01 7.39 0.07
C LEU A 18 -10.78 6.52 -1.16
N ILE A 19 -11.67 6.57 -2.16
CA ILE A 19 -11.49 5.81 -3.40
C ILE A 19 -10.26 6.31 -4.16
N GLY A 20 -10.13 7.63 -4.34
CA GLY A 20 -9.02 8.24 -5.07
C GLY A 20 -7.65 7.94 -4.45
N PHE A 21 -7.56 7.93 -3.11
CA PHE A 21 -6.31 7.70 -2.38
C PHE A 21 -6.05 6.20 -2.11
N ALA A 22 -7.08 5.38 -1.89
CA ALA A 22 -6.91 3.96 -1.62
C ALA A 22 -6.64 3.14 -2.90
N ALA A 23 -7.18 3.53 -4.05
CA ALA A 23 -6.99 2.79 -5.30
C ALA A 23 -5.50 2.59 -5.67
N PRO A 24 -4.62 3.61 -5.60
CA PRO A 24 -3.18 3.42 -5.79
C PRO A 24 -2.54 2.44 -4.79
N LEU A 25 -2.96 2.49 -3.51
CA LEU A 25 -2.44 1.57 -2.49
C LEU A 25 -2.85 0.12 -2.77
N ILE A 26 -4.10 -0.08 -3.20
CA ILE A 26 -4.60 -1.39 -3.62
C ILE A 26 -3.78 -1.91 -4.81
N ALA A 27 -3.45 -1.05 -5.77
CA ALA A 27 -2.59 -1.42 -6.90
C ALA A 27 -1.18 -1.83 -6.42
N VAL A 28 -0.56 -1.08 -5.51
CA VAL A 28 0.76 -1.46 -4.94
C VAL A 28 0.71 -2.84 -4.29
N VAL A 29 -0.32 -3.12 -3.48
CA VAL A 29 -0.50 -4.43 -2.84
C VAL A 29 -0.71 -5.51 -3.90
N TRP A 30 -1.57 -5.29 -4.90
CA TRP A 30 -1.82 -6.26 -5.96
C TRP A 30 -0.55 -6.60 -6.76
N PHE A 31 0.17 -5.58 -7.22
CA PHE A 31 1.39 -5.76 -8.00
C PHE A 31 2.56 -6.34 -7.20
N SER A 32 2.55 -6.22 -5.87
CA SER A 32 3.57 -6.87 -5.03
C SER A 32 3.57 -8.40 -5.17
N PHE A 33 2.42 -9.00 -5.51
CA PHE A 33 2.29 -10.44 -5.76
C PHE A 33 2.44 -10.82 -7.23
N MET A 34 2.46 -9.88 -8.16
CA MET A 34 2.62 -10.21 -9.59
C MET A 34 4.06 -10.65 -9.89
N PRO A 35 4.28 -11.47 -10.94
CA PRO A 35 5.61 -11.92 -11.30
C PRO A 35 6.60 -10.75 -11.45
N PRO A 36 7.85 -10.90 -10.98
CA PRO A 36 8.82 -9.81 -10.98
C PRO A 36 9.01 -9.19 -12.36
N ARG A 37 9.19 -7.86 -12.40
CA ARG A 37 9.45 -7.10 -13.63
C ARG A 37 8.33 -7.24 -14.67
N SER A 38 7.09 -7.44 -14.24
CA SER A 38 5.92 -7.50 -15.10
C SER A 38 4.92 -6.39 -14.80
N PHE A 39 4.19 -5.97 -15.82
CA PHE A 39 3.02 -5.08 -15.71
C PHE A 39 1.71 -5.83 -15.96
N SER A 40 1.75 -7.17 -15.88
CA SER A 40 0.56 -7.99 -16.09
C SER A 40 -0.36 -7.90 -14.89
N PHE A 41 -1.61 -7.50 -15.10
CA PHE A 41 -2.64 -7.51 -14.06
C PHE A 41 -3.15 -8.93 -13.73
N ALA A 42 -3.01 -9.87 -14.66
CA ALA A 42 -3.55 -11.22 -14.58
C ALA A 42 -2.43 -12.28 -14.53
N GLY A 43 -1.25 -11.91 -14.02
CA GLY A 43 -0.17 -12.86 -13.78
C GLY A 43 -0.52 -13.84 -12.66
N ALA A 44 0.15 -14.99 -12.63
CA ALA A 44 0.06 -15.90 -11.51
C ALA A 44 0.69 -15.24 -10.26
N PRO A 45 -0.05 -15.11 -9.13
CA PRO A 45 0.52 -14.55 -7.91
C PRO A 45 1.71 -15.36 -7.40
N THR A 46 2.78 -14.69 -7.00
CA THR A 46 4.01 -15.26 -6.44
C THR A 46 4.51 -14.45 -5.24
N LEU A 47 5.49 -14.99 -4.52
CA LEU A 47 6.18 -14.31 -3.41
C LEU A 47 7.63 -13.92 -3.78
N GLU A 48 8.01 -14.04 -5.04
CA GLU A 48 9.39 -13.82 -5.49
C GLU A 48 9.87 -12.39 -5.20
N ASN A 49 9.01 -11.38 -5.41
CA ASN A 49 9.35 -9.99 -5.08
C ASN A 49 9.74 -9.83 -3.60
N TYR A 50 9.08 -10.54 -2.68
CA TYR A 50 9.41 -10.48 -1.25
C TYR A 50 10.72 -11.17 -0.93
N GLN A 51 11.04 -12.28 -1.60
CA GLN A 51 12.33 -12.97 -1.44
C GLN A 51 13.49 -12.04 -1.83
N THR A 52 13.36 -11.29 -2.92
CA THR A 52 14.41 -10.35 -3.37
C THR A 52 14.74 -9.25 -2.35
N ILE A 53 13.83 -8.93 -1.43
CA ILE A 53 14.07 -7.95 -0.35
C ILE A 53 15.14 -8.49 0.61
N PHE A 54 15.11 -9.79 0.90
CA PHE A 54 16.03 -10.46 1.82
C PHE A 54 17.31 -10.96 1.12
N ASP A 55 17.23 -11.30 -0.16
CA ASP A 55 18.41 -11.66 -0.96
C ASP A 55 19.32 -10.44 -1.22
N GLY A 56 18.74 -9.23 -1.23
CA GLY A 56 19.46 -7.97 -1.35
C GLY A 56 19.76 -7.33 0.00
N THR A 57 20.23 -6.07 -0.03
CA THR A 57 20.48 -5.27 1.17
C THR A 57 19.32 -4.33 1.53
N ASN A 58 18.20 -4.40 0.81
CA ASN A 58 17.06 -3.49 0.98
C ASN A 58 16.49 -3.51 2.41
N TYR A 59 16.47 -4.68 3.05
CA TYR A 59 16.01 -4.82 4.43
C TYR A 59 16.87 -4.02 5.42
N ILE A 60 18.16 -3.80 5.14
CA ILE A 60 19.05 -3.01 6.00
C ILE A 60 18.62 -1.54 6.00
N SER A 61 18.36 -0.98 4.81
CA SER A 61 17.86 0.40 4.68
C SER A 61 16.48 0.58 5.33
N PHE A 62 15.62 -0.44 5.25
CA PHE A 62 14.34 -0.44 5.95
C PHE A 62 14.52 -0.41 7.47
N LEU A 63 15.41 -1.23 8.03
CA LEU A 63 15.72 -1.22 9.46
C LEU A 63 16.25 0.14 9.91
N TRP A 64 17.13 0.77 9.13
CA TRP A 64 17.59 2.13 9.44
C TRP A 64 16.47 3.16 9.41
N SER A 65 15.54 3.06 8.46
CA SER A 65 14.35 3.94 8.43
C SER A 65 13.51 3.79 9.69
N LEU A 66 13.33 2.56 10.19
CA LEU A 66 12.61 2.30 11.44
C LEU A 66 13.36 2.87 12.66
N VAL A 67 14.68 2.66 12.74
CA VAL A 67 15.51 3.20 13.82
C VAL A 67 15.40 4.72 13.85
N LEU A 68 15.58 5.38 12.70
CA LEU A 68 15.49 6.83 12.59
C LEU A 68 14.11 7.34 13.01
N ALA A 69 13.02 6.73 12.52
CA ALA A 69 11.66 7.12 12.88
C ALA A 69 11.33 6.99 14.38
N VAL A 70 12.07 6.16 15.13
CA VAL A 70 11.92 6.02 16.59
C VAL A 70 12.71 7.09 17.34
N ILE A 71 13.87 7.49 16.83
CA ILE A 71 14.81 8.36 17.56
C ILE A 71 14.71 9.84 17.16
N THR A 72 14.00 10.18 16.08
CA THR A 72 13.76 11.56 15.61
C THR A 72 12.31 11.95 15.77
#